data_AF-A0A7C2F1T2-F1
#
_entry.id   AF-A0A7C2F1T2-F1
#
_cell.length_a   1.000
_cell.length_b   1.000
_cell.length_c   1.000
_cell.angle_alpha   90.00
_cell.angle_beta   90.00
_cell.angle_gamma   90.00
#
_symmetry.space_group_name_H-M   'P 1'
#
loop_
_entity.id
_entity.type
_entity.pdbx_description
1 polymer ?
#
loop_
_entity_poly.entity_id
_entity_poly.type
_entity_poly.pdbx_seq_one_letter_code
_entity_poly.pdbx_strand_id
1 'polypeptide(L)'
;MSKRYRIHPSIGIARVGTSSEFYIGPEMEGTFARPEDGHYRDASKKLRRQAARFWVFEYDEEQPDAEPRPVFAAENGVERIEWTVHLANKKAIWFEFDVLRGITGDESEGVPYPPDWRLRNQDWIPPEQADERRLRLIIDPGPRHLADRNQRIEIEKGNSGGFDETWPGHLVGGREITSLGTMATDEKGRLIVAGGFGVSGAAEPDAVPPDGRLPSFVNN
;
A
#
# COMPACT_ATOMS: atom_id res chain seq x y z
N MET A 1 4.88 9.46 35.73
CA MET A 1 4.03 9.01 34.62
C MET A 1 4.81 9.04 33.32
N SER A 2 5.50 7.95 33.04
CA SER A 2 6.09 7.71 31.72
C SER A 2 4.98 7.40 30.70
N LYS A 3 4.99 8.07 29.56
CA LYS A 3 3.97 7.96 28.52
C LYS A 3 4.55 7.29 27.28
N ARG A 4 3.78 6.37 26.69
CA ARG A 4 4.14 5.73 25.41
C ARG A 4 3.04 5.94 24.38
N TYR A 5 3.42 6.39 23.19
CA TYR A 5 2.50 6.56 22.06
C TYR A 5 2.58 5.37 21.11
N ARG A 6 1.43 4.88 20.64
CA ARG A 6 1.36 3.78 19.66
C ARG A 6 0.36 4.07 18.56
N ILE A 7 0.66 3.56 17.37
CA ILE A 7 -0.22 3.65 16.20
C ILE A 7 -1.09 2.40 16.11
N HIS A 8 -2.39 2.60 15.92
CA HIS A 8 -3.37 1.53 15.75
C HIS A 8 -4.24 1.76 14.51
N PRO A 9 -4.50 0.74 13.66
CA PRO A 9 -3.95 -0.61 13.77
C PRO A 9 -2.44 -0.62 13.49
N SER A 10 -1.73 -1.63 13.98
CA SER A 10 -0.32 -1.84 13.64
C SER A 10 -0.16 -2.18 12.15
N ILE A 11 -1.16 -2.82 11.55
CA ILE A 11 -1.24 -3.16 10.13
C ILE A 11 -2.60 -2.69 9.61
N GLY A 12 -2.59 -1.66 8.76
CA GLY A 12 -3.80 -1.18 8.08
C GLY A 12 -4.10 -1.99 6.81
N ILE A 13 -5.39 -2.22 6.54
CA ILE A 13 -5.85 -2.91 5.34
C ILE A 13 -6.69 -1.95 4.49
N ALA A 14 -6.14 -1.58 3.33
CA ALA A 14 -6.85 -0.84 2.29
C ALA A 14 -7.19 -1.75 1.10
N ARG A 15 -8.27 -1.44 0.38
CA ARG A 15 -8.69 -2.16 -0.83
C ARG A 15 -8.76 -1.23 -2.02
N VAL A 16 -8.31 -1.73 -3.17
CA VAL A 16 -8.37 -1.03 -4.46
C VAL A 16 -9.81 -0.82 -4.92
N GLY A 17 -9.99 0.18 -5.77
CA GLY A 17 -11.26 0.58 -6.34
C GLY A 17 -11.01 1.66 -7.39
N THR A 18 -11.90 1.79 -8.37
CA THR A 18 -11.70 2.67 -9.53
C THR A 18 -12.18 4.11 -9.29
N SER A 19 -12.83 4.39 -8.16
CA SER A 19 -13.30 5.73 -7.78
C SER A 19 -12.25 6.54 -7.03
N SER A 20 -12.30 7.86 -7.17
CA SER A 20 -11.56 8.80 -6.33
C SER A 20 -12.11 8.86 -4.89
N GLU A 21 -13.36 8.46 -4.70
CA GLU A 21 -14.01 8.33 -3.39
C GLU A 21 -13.57 7.06 -2.66
N PHE A 22 -13.57 7.13 -1.32
CA PHE A 22 -13.30 6.00 -0.44
C PHE A 22 -14.18 6.05 0.80
N TYR A 23 -14.34 4.91 1.46
CA TYR A 23 -14.97 4.78 2.78
C TYR A 23 -13.98 4.14 3.76
N ILE A 24 -14.16 4.36 5.05
CA ILE A 24 -13.30 3.77 6.08
C ILE A 24 -13.63 2.28 6.25
N GLY A 25 -12.61 1.44 6.29
CA GLY A 25 -12.71 0.01 6.56
C GLY A 25 -13.13 -0.30 8.01
N PRO A 26 -13.33 -1.58 8.36
CA PRO A 26 -13.69 -1.95 9.71
C PRO A 26 -12.54 -1.63 10.67
N GLU A 27 -12.86 -0.98 11.79
CA GLU A 27 -11.91 -0.62 12.84
C GLU A 27 -12.00 -1.54 14.07
N MET A 28 -13.00 -2.43 14.08
CA MET A 28 -13.20 -3.43 15.12
C MET A 28 -13.27 -4.82 14.49
N GLU A 29 -12.69 -5.80 15.17
CA GLU A 29 -12.73 -7.20 14.75
C GLU A 29 -14.18 -7.70 14.61
N GLY A 30 -14.43 -8.55 13.61
CA GLY A 30 -15.75 -9.13 13.35
C GLY A 30 -16.80 -8.14 12.80
N THR A 31 -16.44 -6.87 12.56
CA THR A 31 -17.35 -5.88 12.00
C THR A 31 -17.20 -5.72 10.49
N PHE A 32 -18.29 -5.31 9.83
CA PHE A 32 -18.28 -4.95 8.42
C PHE A 32 -18.34 -3.43 8.29
N ALA A 33 -17.45 -2.85 7.51
CA ALA A 33 -17.59 -1.47 7.07
C ALA A 33 -18.49 -1.38 5.84
N ARG A 34 -19.37 -0.38 5.84
CA ARG A 34 -20.18 -0.01 4.68
C ARG A 34 -20.02 1.50 4.45
N PRO A 35 -20.04 1.95 3.19
CA PRO A 35 -20.21 3.37 2.88
C PRO A 35 -21.45 3.93 3.58
N GLU A 36 -21.41 5.20 4.00
CA GLU A 36 -22.49 5.85 4.76
C GLU A 36 -23.82 5.85 4.00
N ASP A 37 -23.77 6.02 2.67
CA ASP A 37 -24.93 5.96 1.77
C ASP A 37 -25.33 4.52 1.39
N GLY A 38 -24.64 3.49 1.91
CA GLY A 38 -24.88 2.09 1.59
C GLY A 38 -24.38 1.64 0.22
N HIS A 39 -23.71 2.49 -0.57
CA HIS A 39 -23.32 2.19 -1.94
C HIS A 39 -21.80 2.02 -2.11
N TYR A 40 -21.37 0.81 -2.48
CA TYR A 40 -19.96 0.52 -2.79
C TYR A 40 -19.46 1.15 -4.11
N ARG A 41 -20.35 1.77 -4.88
CA ARG A 41 -20.00 2.46 -6.12
C ARG A 41 -20.47 3.91 -6.03
N ASP A 42 -19.68 4.81 -6.61
CA ASP A 42 -20.04 6.22 -6.71
C ASP A 42 -21.16 6.46 -7.75
N ALA A 43 -21.55 7.72 -7.92
CA ALA A 43 -22.56 8.14 -8.88
C ALA A 43 -22.22 7.76 -10.34
N SER A 44 -20.92 7.62 -10.65
CA SER A 44 -20.39 7.21 -11.96
C SER A 44 -20.20 5.69 -12.08
N LYS A 45 -20.71 4.91 -11.12
CA LYS A 45 -20.58 3.43 -11.05
C LYS A 45 -19.15 2.92 -10.86
N LYS A 46 -18.19 3.78 -10.51
CA LYS A 46 -16.83 3.36 -10.18
C LYS A 46 -16.80 2.77 -8.77
N LEU A 47 -15.99 1.75 -8.56
CA LEU A 47 -15.90 1.06 -7.27
C LEU A 47 -15.18 1.96 -6.26
N ARG A 48 -15.82 2.29 -5.14
CA ARG A 48 -15.19 3.02 -4.05
C ARG A 48 -14.07 2.20 -3.42
N ARG A 49 -12.98 2.86 -3.06
CA ARG A 49 -11.87 2.25 -2.35
C ARG A 49 -12.24 2.07 -0.88
N GLN A 50 -11.66 1.06 -0.23
CA GLN A 50 -11.72 0.94 1.23
C GLN A 50 -10.40 1.47 1.81
N ALA A 51 -10.48 2.45 2.69
CA ALA A 51 -9.32 3.07 3.33
C ALA A 51 -9.10 2.52 4.74
N ALA A 52 -7.84 2.44 5.18
CA ALA A 52 -7.49 2.18 6.56
C ALA A 52 -7.34 3.51 7.31
N ARG A 53 -7.96 3.64 8.49
CA ARG A 53 -7.74 4.77 9.38
C ARG A 53 -6.81 4.37 10.52
N PHE A 54 -5.83 5.21 10.79
CA PHE A 54 -4.82 5.03 11.82
C PHE A 54 -4.97 6.08 12.91
N TRP A 55 -4.84 5.62 14.14
CA TRP A 55 -5.00 6.37 15.38
C TRP A 55 -3.68 6.39 16.11
N VAL A 56 -3.42 7.47 16.86
CA VAL A 56 -2.38 7.49 17.89
C VAL A 56 -3.06 7.36 19.25
N PHE A 57 -2.54 6.46 20.08
CA PHE A 57 -3.00 6.25 21.45
C PHE A 57 -1.86 6.49 22.43
N GLU A 58 -2.18 7.17 23.54
CA GLU A 58 -1.30 7.35 24.70
C GLU A 58 -1.57 6.24 25.72
N TYR A 59 -0.49 5.55 26.11
CA TYR A 59 -0.47 4.54 27.16
C TYR A 59 0.28 5.09 28.37
N ASP A 60 -0.28 4.85 29.57
CA ASP A 60 0.41 5.07 30.83
C ASP A 60 1.25 3.83 31.15
N GLU A 61 2.58 3.97 31.16
CA GLU A 61 3.47 2.84 31.46
C GLU A 61 3.42 2.42 32.93
N GLU A 62 2.94 3.29 33.82
CA GLU A 62 2.76 2.99 35.24
C GLU A 62 1.42 2.28 35.51
N GLN A 63 0.49 2.33 34.54
CA GLN A 63 -0.83 1.69 34.60
C GLN A 63 -1.11 0.90 33.30
N PRO A 64 -0.40 -0.21 33.06
CA PRO A 64 -0.46 -0.94 31.79
C PRO A 64 -1.85 -1.53 31.47
N ASP A 65 -2.70 -1.71 32.48
CA ASP A 65 -4.07 -2.23 32.34
C ASP A 65 -5.13 -1.14 32.14
N ALA A 66 -4.76 0.14 32.21
CA ALA A 66 -5.68 1.25 31.96
C ALA A 66 -6.02 1.35 30.47
N GLU A 67 -7.25 1.77 30.16
CA GLU A 67 -7.63 2.04 28.78
C GLU A 67 -6.75 3.15 28.18
N PRO A 68 -6.14 2.93 27.00
CA PRO A 68 -5.31 3.94 26.38
C PRO A 68 -6.16 5.10 25.86
N ARG A 69 -5.62 6.32 25.92
CA ARG A 69 -6.35 7.53 25.53
C ARG A 69 -6.05 7.89 24.08
N PRO A 70 -7.04 8.16 23.23
CA PRO A 70 -6.78 8.63 21.88
C PRO A 70 -6.12 10.02 21.90
N VAL A 71 -5.22 10.22 20.95
CA VAL A 71 -4.48 11.48 20.77
C VAL A 71 -5.00 12.16 19.51
N PHE A 72 -5.41 13.42 19.65
CA PHE A 72 -5.93 14.23 18.56
C PHE A 72 -5.09 15.50 18.38
N ALA A 73 -4.93 15.93 17.14
CA ALA A 73 -4.20 17.16 16.83
C ALA A 73 -4.96 18.39 17.34
N ALA A 74 -4.23 19.37 17.89
CA ALA A 74 -4.75 20.60 18.50
C ALA A 74 -5.66 20.37 19.72
N GLU A 75 -5.52 19.24 20.41
CA GLU A 75 -6.25 18.92 21.64
C GLU A 75 -5.27 18.53 22.77
N ASN A 76 -5.61 18.82 24.03
CA ASN A 76 -4.87 18.35 25.21
C ASN A 76 -3.35 18.64 25.20
N GLY A 77 -2.94 19.79 24.64
CA GLY A 77 -1.54 20.19 24.54
C GLY A 77 -0.77 19.58 23.36
N VAL A 78 -1.43 18.82 22.49
CA VAL A 78 -0.85 18.30 21.24
C VAL A 78 -0.95 19.38 20.17
N GLU A 79 0.17 19.98 19.79
CA GLU A 79 0.19 20.99 18.72
C GLU A 79 -0.10 20.36 17.35
N ARG A 80 0.54 19.23 17.03
CA ARG A 80 0.53 18.62 15.71
C ARG A 80 0.69 17.10 15.77
N ILE A 81 0.17 16.40 14.77
CA ILE A 81 0.46 14.99 14.50
C ILE A 81 0.95 14.89 13.06
N GLU A 82 2.21 14.50 12.87
CA GLU A 82 2.82 14.36 11.56
C GLU A 82 2.86 12.90 11.13
N TRP A 83 2.35 12.63 9.94
CA TRP A 83 2.30 11.30 9.35
C TRP A 83 3.24 11.22 8.15
N THR A 84 3.92 10.08 8.04
CA THR A 84 4.70 9.70 6.85
C THR A 84 4.25 8.33 6.37
N VAL A 85 3.91 8.23 5.09
CA VAL A 85 3.51 6.96 4.46
C VAL A 85 4.38 6.70 3.24
N HIS A 86 5.01 5.53 3.18
CA HIS A 86 5.82 5.08 2.05
C HIS A 86 5.28 3.74 1.54
N LEU A 87 4.51 3.78 0.46
CA LEU A 87 4.00 2.59 -0.21
C LEU A 87 4.92 2.21 -1.37
N ALA A 88 5.17 0.91 -1.57
CA ALA A 88 5.88 0.40 -2.73
C ALA A 88 5.28 -0.92 -3.20
N ASN A 89 5.46 -1.25 -4.49
CA ASN A 89 5.11 -2.54 -5.05
C ASN A 89 6.37 -3.24 -5.58
N LYS A 90 6.77 -4.32 -4.91
CA LYS A 90 7.95 -5.14 -5.26
C LYS A 90 7.61 -6.45 -5.98
N LYS A 91 6.36 -6.61 -6.47
CA LYS A 91 5.93 -7.88 -7.06
C LYS A 91 6.74 -8.30 -8.29
N ALA A 92 7.11 -7.35 -9.15
CA ALA A 92 7.76 -7.64 -10.41
C ALA A 92 9.26 -7.97 -10.26
N ILE A 93 9.92 -7.48 -9.20
CA ILE A 93 11.33 -7.79 -8.90
C ILE A 93 11.50 -9.13 -8.15
N TRP A 94 10.44 -9.62 -7.49
CA TRP A 94 10.51 -10.75 -6.58
C TRP A 94 10.64 -12.11 -7.28
N PHE A 95 10.79 -13.17 -6.49
CA PHE A 95 10.71 -14.55 -6.95
C PHE A 95 9.35 -14.89 -7.58
N GLU A 96 9.35 -15.85 -8.50
CA GLU A 96 8.12 -16.52 -8.91
C GLU A 96 7.44 -17.15 -7.70
N PHE A 97 6.11 -17.02 -7.61
CA PHE A 97 5.34 -17.72 -6.58
C PHE A 97 5.34 -19.22 -6.88
N ASP A 98 5.81 -20.01 -5.92
CA ASP A 98 5.90 -21.47 -5.98
C ASP A 98 5.39 -22.08 -4.66
N VAL A 99 4.07 -21.98 -4.45
CA VAL A 99 3.31 -22.55 -3.34
C VAL A 99 3.98 -22.33 -1.96
N LEU A 100 4.60 -23.37 -1.37
CA LEU A 100 5.22 -23.34 -0.03
C LEU A 100 6.72 -23.11 -0.07
N ARG A 101 7.36 -23.11 -1.25
CA ARG A 101 8.80 -22.86 -1.36
C ARG A 101 9.11 -21.50 -0.74
N GLY A 102 10.23 -21.39 -0.03
CA GLY A 102 10.65 -20.15 0.64
C GLY A 102 9.95 -19.82 1.97
N ILE A 103 9.07 -20.68 2.48
CA ILE A 103 8.53 -20.52 3.83
C ILE A 103 9.61 -20.89 4.87
N THR A 104 9.85 -20.01 5.85
CA THR A 104 10.91 -20.20 6.86
C THR A 104 10.36 -20.36 8.28
N GLY A 105 9.11 -20.82 8.41
CA GLY A 105 8.36 -20.82 9.68
C GLY A 105 8.32 -22.15 10.44
N ASP A 106 8.92 -23.22 9.90
CA ASP A 106 9.09 -24.50 10.59
C ASP A 106 10.59 -24.74 10.76
N GLU A 107 11.05 -24.75 12.02
CA GLU A 107 12.46 -24.84 12.42
C GLU A 107 13.11 -26.19 12.04
N SER A 108 12.37 -27.08 11.37
CA SER A 108 12.87 -28.38 10.93
C SER A 108 13.34 -28.43 9.46
N GLU A 109 12.78 -27.66 8.52
CA GLU A 109 13.16 -27.71 7.09
C GLU A 109 12.87 -26.40 6.32
N GLY A 110 13.13 -25.24 6.91
CA GLY A 110 13.13 -23.99 6.15
C GLY A 110 14.20 -24.04 5.06
N VAL A 111 13.86 -24.38 3.82
CA VAL A 111 14.77 -24.22 2.68
C VAL A 111 14.83 -22.71 2.41
N PRO A 112 15.92 -22.00 2.78
CA PRO A 112 16.08 -20.60 2.38
C PRO A 112 15.95 -20.53 0.86
N TYR A 113 15.42 -19.43 0.31
CA TYR A 113 15.24 -19.21 -1.13
C TYR A 113 16.39 -19.87 -1.91
N PRO A 114 16.18 -21.04 -2.53
CA PRO A 114 17.30 -21.78 -3.07
C PRO A 114 17.91 -21.01 -4.23
N PRO A 115 19.23 -21.13 -4.45
CA PRO A 115 19.98 -20.28 -5.39
C PRO A 115 19.53 -20.43 -6.85
N ASP A 116 18.78 -21.47 -7.18
CA ASP A 116 18.21 -21.77 -8.49
C ASP A 116 16.78 -21.24 -8.68
N TRP A 117 16.19 -20.58 -7.67
CA TRP A 117 14.80 -20.14 -7.78
C TRP A 117 14.67 -18.98 -8.76
N ARG A 118 13.86 -19.22 -9.78
CA ARG A 118 13.54 -18.25 -10.82
C ARG A 118 12.94 -16.97 -10.26
N LEU A 119 13.50 -15.86 -10.69
CA LEU A 119 12.96 -14.53 -10.44
C LEU A 119 11.87 -14.20 -11.45
N ARG A 120 10.87 -13.40 -11.05
CA ARG A 120 10.02 -12.74 -12.03
C ARG A 120 10.87 -11.79 -12.88
N ASN A 121 10.50 -11.70 -14.15
CA ASN A 121 11.21 -10.90 -15.15
C ASN A 121 12.71 -11.25 -15.25
N GLN A 122 13.10 -12.49 -14.94
CA GLN A 122 14.50 -12.94 -15.01
C GLN A 122 15.07 -12.80 -16.42
N ASP A 123 14.28 -13.15 -17.43
CA ASP A 123 14.72 -13.13 -18.83
C ASP A 123 14.67 -11.72 -19.46
N TRP A 124 14.02 -10.76 -18.79
CA TRP A 124 13.86 -9.39 -19.29
C TRP A 124 15.10 -8.52 -18.99
N ILE A 125 15.88 -8.87 -17.98
CA ILE A 125 17.07 -8.12 -17.58
C ILE A 125 18.27 -9.07 -17.60
N PRO A 126 19.17 -8.95 -18.60
CA PRO A 126 20.34 -9.80 -18.70
C PRO A 126 21.18 -9.79 -17.40
N PRO A 127 21.74 -10.94 -16.98
CA PRO A 127 22.46 -11.08 -15.70
C PRO A 127 23.57 -10.05 -15.50
N GLU A 128 24.26 -9.65 -16.57
CA GLU A 128 25.36 -8.68 -16.55
C GLU A 128 24.95 -7.24 -16.20
N GLN A 129 23.65 -6.92 -16.22
CA GLN A 129 23.09 -5.61 -15.88
C GLN A 129 22.03 -5.68 -14.76
N ALA A 130 21.96 -6.83 -14.09
CA ALA A 130 20.81 -7.22 -13.28
C ALA A 130 20.58 -6.31 -12.07
N ASP A 131 21.61 -5.98 -11.30
CA ASP A 131 21.37 -5.41 -9.96
C ASP A 131 20.70 -4.02 -10.02
N GLU A 132 21.22 -3.09 -10.82
CA GLU A 132 20.63 -1.74 -10.93
C GLU A 132 19.37 -1.72 -11.80
N ARG A 133 19.32 -2.49 -12.89
CA ARG A 133 18.15 -2.48 -13.78
C ARG A 133 16.96 -3.18 -13.16
N ARG A 134 17.16 -4.22 -12.33
CA ARG A 134 16.06 -4.92 -11.66
C ARG A 134 15.39 -4.05 -10.62
N LEU A 135 16.10 -3.11 -9.99
CA LEU A 135 15.48 -2.13 -9.09
C LEU A 135 14.40 -1.30 -9.81
N ARG A 136 14.49 -1.11 -11.14
CA ARG A 136 13.44 -0.45 -11.94
C ARG A 136 12.11 -1.23 -12.02
N LEU A 137 12.09 -2.49 -11.60
CA LEU A 137 10.87 -3.30 -11.48
C LEU A 137 10.07 -3.00 -10.20
N ILE A 138 10.64 -2.21 -9.27
CA ILE A 138 9.92 -1.76 -8.08
C ILE A 138 9.10 -0.53 -8.46
N ILE A 139 7.80 -0.52 -8.15
CA ILE A 139 7.05 0.74 -8.17
C ILE A 139 7.26 1.42 -6.83
N ASP A 140 8.03 2.50 -6.83
CA ASP A 140 8.37 3.28 -5.64
C ASP A 140 8.10 4.78 -5.88
N PRO A 141 6.95 5.30 -5.45
CA PRO A 141 6.62 6.72 -5.53
C PRO A 141 7.32 7.57 -4.47
N GLY A 142 8.12 6.98 -3.57
CA GLY A 142 8.66 7.66 -2.39
C GLY A 142 7.62 7.94 -1.30
N PRO A 143 8.05 8.51 -0.16
CA PRO A 143 7.17 8.85 0.95
C PRO A 143 6.24 10.03 0.62
N ARG A 144 5.10 10.09 1.31
CA ARG A 144 4.25 11.29 1.43
C ARG A 144 4.10 11.69 2.88
N HIS A 145 3.94 12.99 3.10
CA HIS A 145 3.86 13.60 4.42
C HIS A 145 2.61 14.47 4.52
N LEU A 146 1.87 14.34 5.61
CA LEU A 146 0.76 15.22 6.00
C LEU A 146 0.87 15.47 7.48
N ALA A 147 0.55 16.67 7.92
CA ALA A 147 0.77 17.01 9.31
C ALA A 147 -0.25 18.00 9.88
N ASP A 148 -1.20 18.47 9.07
CA ASP A 148 -2.35 19.23 9.53
C ASP A 148 -3.63 18.41 9.35
N ARG A 149 -4.74 18.91 9.90
CA ARG A 149 -6.06 18.27 9.82
C ARG A 149 -6.71 18.51 8.46
N ASN A 150 -7.60 17.61 8.04
CA ASN A 150 -8.37 17.73 6.79
C ASN A 150 -7.50 17.91 5.53
N GLN A 151 -6.32 17.29 5.50
CA GLN A 151 -5.44 17.30 4.34
C GLN A 151 -5.62 16.04 3.49
N ARG A 152 -5.26 16.15 2.21
CA ARG A 152 -5.25 15.02 1.27
C ARG A 152 -4.12 15.21 0.28
N ILE A 153 -3.39 14.13 0.02
CA ILE A 153 -2.38 14.05 -1.03
C ILE A 153 -2.46 12.70 -1.73
N GLU A 154 -2.44 12.72 -3.07
CA GLU A 154 -2.32 11.50 -3.85
C GLU A 154 -0.85 11.05 -3.88
N ILE A 155 -0.61 9.74 -3.72
CA ILE A 155 0.71 9.13 -3.85
C ILE A 155 0.94 8.86 -5.34
N GLU A 156 1.10 9.93 -6.10
CA GLU A 156 1.15 9.93 -7.57
C GLU A 156 2.54 10.25 -8.12
N LYS A 157 2.73 9.93 -9.40
CA LYS A 157 3.97 10.15 -10.13
C LYS A 157 4.30 11.63 -10.22
N GLY A 158 5.52 11.98 -9.84
CA GLY A 158 6.10 13.31 -9.98
C GLY A 158 5.78 14.27 -8.84
N ASN A 159 5.14 13.81 -7.75
CA ASN A 159 4.77 14.67 -6.62
C ASN A 159 5.43 14.27 -5.28
N SER A 160 6.48 13.47 -5.30
CA SER A 160 7.23 13.05 -4.10
C SER A 160 8.07 14.13 -3.41
N GLY A 161 8.20 15.31 -4.01
CA GLY A 161 9.08 16.35 -3.47
C GLY A 161 10.57 16.10 -3.70
N GLY A 162 10.92 15.35 -4.76
CA GLY A 162 12.31 15.15 -5.20
C GLY A 162 12.90 13.77 -4.86
N PHE A 163 12.08 12.80 -4.47
CA PHE A 163 12.50 11.42 -4.35
C PHE A 163 12.78 10.82 -5.74
N ASP A 164 13.73 9.89 -5.84
CA ASP A 164 14.00 9.16 -7.08
C ASP A 164 12.91 8.10 -7.31
N GLU A 165 11.79 8.54 -7.88
CA GLU A 165 10.63 7.69 -8.08
C GLU A 165 10.85 6.65 -9.18
N THR A 166 10.43 5.42 -8.91
CA THR A 166 10.41 4.36 -9.92
C THR A 166 8.97 4.01 -10.29
N TRP A 167 8.68 4.03 -11.58
CA TRP A 167 7.38 3.70 -12.15
C TRP A 167 7.56 2.77 -13.34
N PRO A 168 6.57 1.92 -13.67
CA PRO A 168 6.59 1.20 -14.92
C PRO A 168 6.63 2.18 -16.09
N GLY A 169 7.26 1.76 -17.18
CA GLY A 169 7.14 2.42 -18.47
C GLY A 169 5.73 2.28 -19.04
N HIS A 170 5.57 2.67 -20.30
CA HIS A 170 4.29 2.58 -20.99
C HIS A 170 3.71 1.16 -20.93
N LEU A 171 2.44 1.08 -20.58
CA LEU A 171 1.71 -0.19 -20.57
C LEU A 171 0.82 -0.32 -21.81
N VAL A 172 0.75 -1.54 -22.33
CA VAL A 172 -0.08 -1.90 -23.48
C VAL A 172 -1.54 -1.54 -23.20
N GLY A 173 -2.20 -0.95 -24.20
CA GLY A 173 -3.59 -0.51 -24.10
C GLY A 173 -3.79 0.83 -23.38
N GLY A 174 -2.73 1.62 -23.16
CA GLY A 174 -2.82 3.00 -22.67
C GLY A 174 -3.20 3.12 -21.20
N ARG A 175 -3.03 2.05 -20.41
CA ARG A 175 -3.35 2.03 -18.97
C ARG A 175 -2.10 2.31 -18.15
N GLU A 176 -1.81 3.56 -17.88
CA GLU A 176 -0.63 3.93 -17.08
C GLU A 176 -0.90 3.75 -15.57
N ILE A 177 0.08 3.18 -14.85
CA ILE A 177 0.07 3.19 -13.39
C ILE A 177 0.76 4.47 -12.94
N THR A 178 -0.02 5.44 -12.47
CA THR A 178 0.46 6.77 -12.05
C THR A 178 0.26 7.06 -10.57
N SER A 179 -0.35 6.15 -9.81
CA SER A 179 -0.59 6.31 -8.37
C SER A 179 -0.62 4.97 -7.65
N LEU A 180 -0.10 4.93 -6.41
CA LEU A 180 -0.24 3.79 -5.49
C LEU A 180 -1.33 4.00 -4.43
N GLY A 181 -1.99 5.16 -4.42
CA GLY A 181 -3.09 5.42 -3.50
C GLY A 181 -3.18 6.88 -3.05
N THR A 182 -3.84 7.06 -1.92
CA THR A 182 -4.10 8.38 -1.31
C THR A 182 -3.73 8.34 0.16
N MET A 183 -3.10 9.41 0.64
CA MET A 183 -2.91 9.70 2.05
C MET A 183 -3.79 10.91 2.41
N ALA A 184 -4.48 10.85 3.55
CA ALA A 184 -5.33 11.93 4.03
C ALA A 184 -5.31 12.02 5.56
N THR A 185 -5.74 13.16 6.10
CA THR A 185 -6.01 13.36 7.52
C THR A 185 -7.43 13.84 7.71
N ASP A 186 -8.09 13.43 8.80
CA ASP A 186 -9.43 13.88 9.13
C ASP A 186 -9.45 15.06 10.11
N GLU A 187 -10.63 15.43 10.61
CA GLU A 187 -10.83 16.56 11.51
C GLU A 187 -10.20 16.38 12.89
N LYS A 188 -9.73 15.17 13.22
CA LYS A 188 -9.00 14.84 14.45
C LYS A 188 -7.49 14.68 14.21
N GLY A 189 -7.02 14.79 12.96
CA GLY A 189 -5.63 14.56 12.58
C GLY A 189 -5.26 13.07 12.52
N ARG A 190 -6.25 12.17 12.48
CA ARG A 190 -6.01 10.73 12.25
C ARG A 190 -5.64 10.51 10.80
N LEU A 191 -4.71 9.59 10.54
CA LEU A 191 -4.29 9.25 9.19
C LEU A 191 -5.32 8.34 8.52
N ILE A 192 -5.58 8.57 7.24
CA ILE A 192 -6.37 7.72 6.37
C ILE A 192 -5.52 7.35 5.16
N VAL A 193 -5.42 6.06 4.85
CA VAL A 193 -4.69 5.55 3.68
C VAL A 193 -5.64 4.74 2.80
N ALA A 194 -5.86 5.19 1.57
CA ALA A 194 -6.60 4.46 0.54
C ALA A 194 -5.63 3.86 -0.48
N GLY A 195 -5.92 2.66 -0.98
CA GLY A 195 -5.10 2.00 -1.99
C GLY A 195 -5.20 2.63 -3.39
N GLY A 196 -4.46 2.07 -4.34
CA GLY A 196 -4.48 2.51 -5.73
C GLY A 196 -5.78 2.18 -6.48
N PHE A 197 -5.80 2.53 -7.77
CA PHE A 197 -7.01 2.54 -8.60
C PHE A 197 -7.34 1.22 -9.31
N GLY A 198 -6.64 0.13 -8.96
CA GLY A 198 -6.84 -1.19 -9.59
C GLY A 198 -6.35 -1.25 -11.04
N VAL A 199 -5.45 -0.36 -11.46
CA VAL A 199 -4.83 -0.40 -12.79
C VAL A 199 -3.78 -1.50 -12.83
N SER A 200 -3.87 -2.35 -13.85
CA SER A 200 -2.90 -3.39 -14.17
C SER A 200 -2.61 -3.41 -15.67
N GLY A 201 -1.40 -3.81 -16.06
CA GLY A 201 -0.96 -3.86 -17.44
C GLY A 201 0.39 -4.54 -17.58
N ALA A 202 0.83 -4.71 -18.83
CA ALA A 202 2.13 -5.25 -19.19
C ALA A 202 2.87 -4.26 -20.09
N ALA A 203 4.21 -4.27 -20.05
CA ALA A 203 5.04 -3.34 -20.82
C ALA A 203 5.21 -3.78 -22.28
N GLU A 204 5.20 -5.10 -22.56
CA GLU A 204 5.41 -5.65 -23.90
C GLU A 204 4.07 -5.99 -24.57
N PRO A 205 3.86 -5.65 -25.87
CA PRO A 205 2.66 -5.97 -26.63
C PRO A 205 2.28 -7.46 -26.59
N ASP A 206 3.29 -8.34 -26.65
CA ASP A 206 3.10 -9.79 -26.69
C ASP A 206 2.98 -10.44 -25.30
N ALA A 207 3.14 -9.67 -24.22
CA ALA A 207 2.98 -10.18 -22.85
C ALA A 207 1.52 -10.50 -22.51
N VAL A 208 0.57 -9.97 -23.28
CA VAL A 208 -0.83 -10.39 -23.23
C VAL A 208 -1.11 -11.17 -24.51
N PRO A 209 -1.33 -12.50 -24.42
CA PRO A 209 -1.66 -13.31 -25.59
C PRO A 209 -2.87 -12.74 -26.35
N PRO A 210 -2.98 -12.96 -27.67
CA PRO A 210 -4.08 -12.43 -28.49
C PRO A 210 -5.48 -12.82 -28.02
N ASP A 211 -5.62 -13.93 -27.29
CA ASP A 211 -6.87 -14.38 -26.68
C ASP A 211 -7.20 -13.70 -25.34
N GLY A 212 -6.33 -12.79 -24.89
CA GLY A 212 -6.43 -12.03 -23.64
C GLY A 212 -6.14 -12.85 -22.38
N ARG A 213 -5.73 -14.12 -22.51
CA ARG A 213 -5.50 -15.00 -21.36
C ARG A 213 -4.06 -14.92 -20.90
N LEU A 214 -3.87 -14.46 -19.67
CA LEU A 214 -2.56 -14.51 -19.04
C LEU A 214 -2.10 -15.98 -18.91
N PRO A 215 -0.83 -16.28 -19.19
CA PRO A 215 -0.30 -17.65 -19.17
C PRO A 215 -0.24 -18.26 -17.77
N SER A 216 -0.25 -17.43 -16.72
CA SER A 216 -0.20 -17.84 -15.32
C SER A 216 -1.25 -17.12 -14.49
N PHE A 217 -1.70 -17.75 -13.41
CA PHE A 217 -2.57 -17.08 -12.43
C PHE A 217 -1.80 -16.12 -11.52
N VAL A 218 -0.46 -16.19 -11.47
CA VAL A 218 0.35 -15.48 -10.47
C VAL A 218 1.72 -14.97 -10.97
N ASN A 219 2.33 -15.62 -11.97
CA ASN A 219 3.66 -15.26 -12.50
C ASN A 219 3.54 -14.89 -13.99
N ASN A 220 3.19 -13.63 -14.25
CA ASN A 220 3.05 -13.07 -15.60
C ASN A 220 4.03 -11.92 -15.80
#